data_AF-G9P4L7-F1
#
_entry.id   AF-G9P4L7-F1
#
_cell.length_a   1.000
_cell.length_b   1.000
_cell.length_c   1.000
_cell.angle_alpha   90.00
_cell.angle_beta   90.00
_cell.angle_gamma   90.00
#
_symmetry.space_group_name_H-M   'P 1'
#
loop_
_entity.id
_entity.type
_entity.pdbx_description
1 polymer ?
#
loop_
_entity_poly.entity_id
_entity_poly.type
_entity_poly.pdbx_seq_one_letter_code
_entity_poly.pdbx_strand_id
1 'polypeptide(L)'
;MSLRILEVVSLLYRDFPMATVSLRLVEQNLLKAKWLPPPMQALLNNPFGIGTARDVAKTPVTEYLAAMTRAASFSCIAMFESGCFDIDPDQLNEVIALCSEDSIFVAGVILSDPSSHTKGTQIRHLVGNIGHSGMVLMVSPLAPCIRAVGQDPTLVEHRPFDGKSTDSFGGTSLHLSFTTWKMPLDWQNTGEIDQEIFLLESVVSVQDNGNWVADIDVIDMEKSCPDVIEKFRCSQHGCSAAAAAENYGDKVSIDSWEELLDPPPCIGIFRAKKNWAARLAAASILVQQGKGYSAVIVGDERICWPCLRDLYAEPEPHLPQVIIY
;
A
#
# COMPACT_ATOMS: atom_id res chain seq x y z
N MET A 1 4.48 30.63 -8.14
CA MET A 1 3.79 29.31 -8.13
C MET A 1 4.54 28.27 -8.94
N SER A 2 4.88 28.49 -10.21
CA SER A 2 5.57 27.47 -11.03
C SER A 2 6.87 26.93 -10.43
N LEU A 3 7.71 27.80 -9.85
CA LEU A 3 8.93 27.36 -9.13
C LEU A 3 8.63 26.47 -7.92
N ARG A 4 7.52 26.71 -7.22
CA ARG A 4 7.11 25.91 -6.06
C ARG A 4 6.59 24.54 -6.48
N ILE A 5 5.91 24.48 -7.63
CA ILE A 5 5.48 23.22 -8.25
C ILE A 5 6.71 22.39 -8.59
N LEU A 6 7.73 22.98 -9.23
CA LEU A 6 8.99 22.30 -9.53
C LEU A 6 9.75 21.86 -8.26
N GLU A 7 9.66 22.62 -7.18
CA GLU A 7 10.23 22.23 -5.89
C GLU A 7 9.54 21.00 -5.29
N VAL A 8 8.20 20.91 -5.39
CA VAL A 8 7.44 19.70 -4.99
C VAL A 8 7.89 18.50 -5.79
N VAL A 9 7.97 18.64 -7.11
CA VAL A 9 8.41 17.56 -8.00
C VAL A 9 9.86 17.16 -7.69
N SER A 10 10.74 18.12 -7.45
CA SER A 10 12.13 17.83 -7.08
C SER A 10 12.23 17.03 -5.78
N LEU A 11 11.33 17.26 -4.81
CA LEU A 11 11.24 16.42 -3.62
C LEU A 11 10.67 15.04 -3.91
N LEU A 12 9.67 14.92 -4.79
CA LEU A 12 9.12 13.64 -5.22
C LEU A 12 10.20 12.78 -5.91
N TYR A 13 10.91 13.36 -6.89
CA TYR A 13 11.96 12.69 -7.67
C TYR A 13 13.25 12.44 -6.88
N ARG A 14 13.42 13.06 -5.71
CA ARG A 14 14.57 12.77 -4.83
C ARG A 14 14.62 11.30 -4.43
N ASP A 15 13.45 10.68 -4.28
CA ASP A 15 13.31 9.27 -3.90
C ASP A 15 13.41 8.32 -5.11
N PHE A 16 13.57 8.84 -6.33
CA PHE A 16 13.62 8.07 -7.58
C PHE A 16 15.01 8.14 -8.22
N PRO A 17 15.97 7.32 -7.75
CA PRO A 17 17.33 7.35 -8.28
C PRO A 17 17.31 6.98 -9.77
N MET A 18 18.00 7.75 -10.61
CA MET A 18 18.09 7.54 -12.07
C MET A 18 16.83 7.80 -12.89
N ALA A 19 15.69 8.13 -12.26
CA ALA A 19 14.51 8.55 -13.02
C ALA A 19 14.81 9.83 -13.83
N THR A 20 14.24 9.90 -15.03
CA THR A 20 14.48 11.01 -15.95
C THR A 20 13.29 11.96 -15.98
N VAL A 21 13.45 13.10 -16.63
CA VAL A 21 12.34 14.06 -16.82
C VAL A 21 12.37 14.52 -18.26
N SER A 22 11.23 14.46 -18.93
CA SER A 22 11.08 14.89 -20.32
C SER A 22 11.26 16.39 -20.47
N LEU A 23 12.10 16.80 -21.42
CA LEU A 23 12.31 18.22 -21.75
C LEU A 23 11.09 18.86 -22.42
N ARG A 24 10.15 18.05 -22.95
CA ARG A 24 8.89 18.55 -23.54
C ARG A 24 8.03 19.32 -22.52
N LEU A 25 8.27 19.14 -21.23
CA LEU A 25 7.62 19.90 -20.15
C LEU A 25 7.79 21.42 -20.27
N VAL A 26 8.84 21.90 -20.95
CA VAL A 26 9.03 23.36 -21.17
C VAL A 26 7.88 23.96 -21.99
N GLU A 27 7.19 23.14 -22.78
CA GLU A 27 6.04 23.54 -23.59
C GLU A 27 4.72 23.47 -22.79
N GLN A 28 4.73 22.85 -21.61
CA GLN A 28 3.54 22.61 -20.79
C GLN A 28 3.27 23.74 -19.79
N ASN A 29 1.98 24.01 -19.52
CA ASN A 29 1.58 24.94 -18.48
C ASN A 29 1.35 24.23 -17.14
N LEU A 30 2.41 24.16 -16.32
CA LEU A 30 2.38 23.50 -15.01
C LEU A 30 1.34 24.06 -14.04
N LEU A 31 0.86 25.30 -14.23
CA LEU A 31 -0.20 25.87 -13.39
C LEU A 31 -1.58 25.26 -13.67
N LYS A 32 -1.74 24.53 -14.78
CA LYS A 32 -2.99 23.86 -15.16
C LYS A 32 -2.95 22.35 -14.94
N ALA A 33 -1.84 21.82 -14.42
CA ALA A 33 -1.67 20.40 -14.21
C ALA A 33 -2.73 19.84 -13.24
N LYS A 34 -3.31 18.69 -13.57
CA LYS A 34 -4.41 18.08 -12.80
C LYS A 34 -3.95 17.45 -11.49
N TRP A 35 -2.70 17.01 -11.43
CA TRP A 35 -2.10 16.36 -10.25
C TRP A 35 -1.71 17.31 -9.12
N LEU A 36 -1.86 18.63 -9.30
CA LEU A 36 -1.38 19.61 -8.31
C LEU A 36 -1.93 19.29 -6.91
N PRO A 37 -1.13 19.40 -5.84
CA PRO A 37 -1.61 19.15 -4.49
C PRO A 37 -2.86 19.99 -4.17
N PRO A 38 -3.87 19.46 -3.44
CA PRO A 38 -5.11 20.19 -3.15
C PRO A 38 -4.91 21.60 -2.58
N PRO A 39 -3.95 21.83 -1.65
CA PRO A 39 -3.64 23.17 -1.17
C PRO A 39 -3.21 24.13 -2.29
N MET A 40 -2.45 23.66 -3.29
CA MET A 40 -2.04 24.47 -4.44
C MET A 40 -3.20 24.74 -5.41
N GLN A 41 -4.06 23.75 -5.65
CA GLN A 41 -5.25 23.92 -6.50
C GLN A 41 -6.22 24.97 -5.93
N ALA A 42 -6.49 24.91 -4.62
CA ALA A 42 -7.37 25.85 -3.94
C ALA A 42 -6.92 27.31 -4.13
N LEU A 43 -5.61 27.54 -4.16
CA LEU A 43 -5.01 28.86 -4.36
C LEU A 43 -5.12 29.34 -5.80
N LEU A 44 -4.93 28.44 -6.78
CA LEU A 44 -5.06 28.77 -8.19
C LEU A 44 -6.52 29.10 -8.56
N ASN A 45 -7.47 28.42 -7.91
CA ASN A 45 -8.90 28.65 -8.10
C ASN A 45 -9.41 29.92 -7.38
N ASN A 46 -8.68 30.44 -6.38
CA ASN A 46 -9.02 31.69 -5.68
C ASN A 46 -7.81 32.63 -5.52
N PRO A 47 -7.34 33.25 -6.61
CA PRO A 47 -6.12 34.06 -6.62
C PRO A 47 -6.24 35.40 -5.86
N PHE A 48 -7.46 35.86 -5.54
CA PHE A 48 -7.71 37.14 -4.87
C PHE A 48 -8.01 37.01 -3.37
N GLY A 49 -7.89 35.81 -2.79
CA GLY A 49 -8.03 35.59 -1.36
C GLY A 49 -6.96 36.37 -0.57
N ILE A 50 -7.39 37.19 0.39
CA ILE A 50 -6.52 37.98 1.27
C ILE A 50 -5.65 37.02 2.10
N GLY A 51 -4.33 36.98 1.83
CA GLY A 51 -3.33 36.17 2.57
C GLY A 51 -2.61 35.09 1.76
N THR A 52 -3.22 34.63 0.66
CA THR A 52 -2.87 33.41 -0.10
C THR A 52 -1.42 33.32 -0.58
N ALA A 53 -0.89 34.36 -1.24
CA ALA A 53 0.47 34.32 -1.81
C ALA A 53 1.59 34.28 -0.75
N ARG A 54 1.36 34.90 0.43
CA ARG A 54 2.34 34.93 1.52
C ARG A 54 2.35 33.60 2.28
N ASP A 55 1.21 32.95 2.39
CA ASP A 55 1.07 31.67 3.08
C ASP A 55 1.74 30.55 2.29
N VAL A 56 1.63 30.56 0.95
CA VAL A 56 2.35 29.63 0.06
C VAL A 56 3.86 29.64 0.23
N ALA A 57 4.43 30.84 0.36
CA ALA A 57 5.87 31.02 0.50
C ALA A 57 6.35 30.52 1.88
N LYS A 58 5.46 30.42 2.86
CA LYS A 58 5.76 29.98 4.23
C LYS A 58 5.51 28.48 4.44
N THR A 59 4.52 27.90 3.76
CA THR A 59 4.23 26.46 3.86
C THR A 59 5.45 25.66 3.41
N PRO A 60 6.00 24.75 4.22
CA PRO A 60 7.05 23.84 3.80
C PRO A 60 6.62 22.98 2.61
N VAL A 61 7.51 22.73 1.64
CA VAL A 61 7.18 21.91 0.46
C VAL A 61 6.84 20.46 0.82
N THR A 62 7.39 19.98 1.92
CA THR A 62 7.09 18.68 2.49
C THR A 62 5.61 18.52 2.83
N GLU A 63 4.91 19.60 3.20
CA GLU A 63 3.46 19.55 3.46
C GLU A 63 2.66 19.38 2.16
N TYR A 64 3.09 20.02 1.06
CA TYR A 64 2.47 19.81 -0.24
C TYR A 64 2.67 18.38 -0.75
N LEU A 65 3.86 17.82 -0.57
CA LEU A 65 4.15 16.44 -0.94
C LEU A 65 3.33 15.45 -0.10
N ALA A 66 3.21 15.70 1.22
CA ALA A 66 2.40 14.87 2.12
C ALA A 66 0.90 14.92 1.79
N ALA A 67 0.43 16.01 1.18
CA ALA A 67 -0.95 16.15 0.74
C ALA A 67 -1.25 15.49 -0.63
N MET A 68 -0.24 14.99 -1.34
CA MET A 68 -0.46 14.26 -2.60
C MET A 68 -0.94 12.84 -2.30
N THR A 69 -2.00 12.43 -3.01
CA THR A 69 -2.43 11.02 -3.04
C THR A 69 -1.50 10.22 -3.95
N ARG A 70 -1.47 8.89 -3.79
CA ARG A 70 -0.80 7.97 -4.72
C ARG A 70 -1.18 8.25 -6.18
N ALA A 71 -2.47 8.41 -6.45
CA ALA A 71 -2.98 8.68 -7.78
C ALA A 71 -2.49 10.03 -8.34
N ALA A 72 -2.43 11.07 -7.51
CA ALA A 72 -1.84 12.35 -7.90
C ALA A 72 -0.32 12.23 -8.14
N SER A 73 0.39 11.43 -7.35
CA SER A 73 1.81 11.14 -7.60
C SER A 73 2.00 10.42 -8.94
N PHE A 74 1.18 9.42 -9.28
CA PHE A 74 1.25 8.75 -10.58
C PHE A 74 0.93 9.70 -11.74
N SER A 75 -0.07 10.57 -11.61
CA SER A 75 -0.37 11.56 -12.64
C SER A 75 0.78 12.57 -12.84
N CYS A 76 1.40 13.01 -11.74
CA CYS A 76 2.60 13.84 -11.78
C CYS A 76 3.74 13.14 -12.52
N ILE A 77 4.05 11.89 -12.15
CA ILE A 77 5.09 11.09 -12.80
C ILE A 77 4.76 10.87 -14.29
N ALA A 78 3.51 10.53 -14.63
CA ALA A 78 3.09 10.35 -16.02
C ALA A 78 3.38 11.60 -16.86
N MET A 79 3.05 12.78 -16.33
CA MET A 79 3.34 14.06 -16.99
C MET A 79 4.84 14.31 -17.11
N PHE A 80 5.64 14.01 -16.07
CA PHE A 80 7.07 14.32 -16.05
C PHE A 80 7.92 13.34 -16.88
N GLU A 81 7.58 12.06 -16.90
CA GLU A 81 8.26 11.05 -17.73
C GLU A 81 7.92 11.22 -19.22
N SER A 82 6.65 11.49 -19.56
CA SER A 82 6.24 11.65 -20.97
C SER A 82 6.47 13.06 -21.50
N GLY A 83 6.32 14.07 -20.64
CA GLY A 83 6.26 15.49 -20.98
C GLY A 83 4.92 15.96 -21.58
N CYS A 84 3.91 15.09 -21.67
CA CYS A 84 2.60 15.41 -22.27
C CYS A 84 1.39 14.81 -21.55
N PHE A 85 1.51 13.68 -20.85
CA PHE A 85 0.37 13.00 -20.22
C PHE A 85 -0.04 13.64 -18.89
N ASP A 86 -0.91 14.66 -18.97
CA ASP A 86 -1.60 15.24 -17.81
C ASP A 86 -2.92 14.49 -17.53
N ILE A 87 -2.79 13.32 -16.91
CA ILE A 87 -3.88 12.39 -16.61
C ILE A 87 -4.64 12.88 -15.38
N ASP A 88 -5.96 12.73 -15.35
CA ASP A 88 -6.73 13.04 -14.15
C ASP A 88 -6.41 12.04 -13.02
N PRO A 89 -5.96 12.47 -11.83
CA PRO A 89 -5.71 11.57 -10.70
C PRO A 89 -6.88 10.63 -10.38
N ASP A 90 -8.14 11.06 -10.58
CA ASP A 90 -9.30 10.23 -10.26
C ASP A 90 -9.37 8.94 -11.11
N GLN A 91 -8.68 8.91 -12.25
CA GLN A 91 -8.59 7.75 -13.13
C GLN A 91 -7.45 6.80 -12.77
N LEU A 92 -6.56 7.21 -11.87
CA LEU A 92 -5.39 6.43 -11.46
C LEU A 92 -5.58 5.78 -10.08
N ASN A 93 -6.81 5.81 -9.54
CA ASN A 93 -7.13 5.25 -8.22
C ASN A 93 -6.81 3.75 -8.11
N GLU A 94 -7.05 2.98 -9.18
CA GLU A 94 -6.78 1.54 -9.23
C GLU A 94 -5.37 1.20 -9.76
N VAL A 95 -4.54 2.20 -10.07
CA VAL A 95 -3.19 1.99 -10.59
C VAL A 95 -2.23 1.65 -9.45
N ILE A 96 -1.62 0.48 -9.53
CA ILE A 96 -0.65 -0.03 -8.56
C ILE A 96 0.79 0.31 -8.95
N ALA A 97 1.05 0.51 -10.23
CA ALA A 97 2.38 0.89 -10.72
C ALA A 97 2.31 1.55 -12.11
N LEU A 98 3.32 2.35 -12.44
CA LEU A 98 3.52 2.98 -13.73
C LEU A 98 4.90 2.57 -14.26
N CYS A 99 4.96 2.02 -15.47
CA CYS A 99 6.21 1.74 -16.16
C CYS A 99 6.37 2.71 -17.34
N SER A 100 7.55 3.31 -17.46
CA SER A 100 7.95 4.15 -18.58
C SER A 100 9.42 3.87 -18.88
N GLU A 101 9.72 3.46 -20.11
CA GLU A 101 11.09 3.10 -20.55
C GLU A 101 11.76 2.06 -19.63
N ASP A 102 12.80 2.47 -18.88
CA ASP A 102 13.59 1.65 -17.95
C ASP A 102 13.27 1.95 -16.47
N SER A 103 12.14 2.63 -16.23
CA SER A 103 11.68 3.03 -14.91
C SER A 103 10.32 2.41 -14.58
N ILE A 104 10.24 1.80 -13.40
CA ILE A 104 8.99 1.29 -12.83
C ILE A 104 8.73 2.00 -11.51
N PHE A 105 7.68 2.81 -11.49
CA PHE A 105 7.18 3.50 -10.31
C PHE A 105 6.08 2.65 -9.69
N VAL A 106 6.28 2.17 -8.47
CA VAL A 106 5.40 1.21 -7.80
C VAL A 106 4.78 1.85 -6.57
N ALA A 107 3.50 1.62 -6.31
CA ALA A 107 2.86 2.02 -5.07
C ALA A 107 3.63 1.44 -3.87
N GLY A 108 4.01 2.31 -2.93
CA GLY A 108 4.83 1.93 -1.77
C GLY A 108 4.19 0.85 -0.92
N VAL A 109 2.86 0.78 -0.88
CA VAL A 109 2.07 -0.25 -0.19
C VAL A 109 2.40 -1.68 -0.65
N ILE A 110 2.81 -1.88 -1.91
CA ILE A 110 3.18 -3.21 -2.45
C ILE A 110 4.52 -3.68 -1.91
N LEU A 111 5.40 -2.74 -1.55
CA LEU A 111 6.81 -3.00 -1.23
C LEU A 111 7.13 -2.65 0.23
N SER A 112 6.11 -2.55 1.09
CA SER A 112 6.27 -2.13 2.48
C SER A 112 5.47 -3.02 3.42
N ASP A 113 5.89 -3.06 4.67
CA ASP A 113 5.14 -3.70 5.73
C ASP A 113 3.87 -2.88 6.03
N PRO A 114 2.70 -3.51 6.14
CA PRO A 114 1.45 -2.77 6.35
C PRO A 114 1.35 -2.16 7.76
N SER A 115 2.22 -2.55 8.71
CA SER A 115 2.35 -1.87 10.01
C SER A 115 3.17 -0.58 9.95
N SER A 116 3.89 -0.35 8.85
CA SER A 116 4.74 0.81 8.71
C SER A 116 3.99 1.95 8.03
N HIS A 117 3.84 3.08 8.71
CA HIS A 117 3.52 4.32 8.02
C HIS A 117 4.75 4.74 7.22
N THR A 118 4.71 4.59 5.90
CA THR A 118 5.82 4.99 5.04
C THR A 118 6.06 6.49 5.18
N LYS A 119 7.15 6.85 5.87
CA LYS A 119 7.67 8.23 5.87
C LYS A 119 8.24 8.51 4.48
N GLY A 120 7.60 9.40 3.72
CA GLY A 120 8.09 9.81 2.40
C GLY A 120 7.02 9.71 1.32
N THR A 121 7.47 9.62 0.08
CA THR A 121 6.61 9.49 -1.10
C THR A 121 5.86 8.15 -1.07
N GLN A 122 4.59 8.15 -1.49
CA GLN A 122 3.75 6.94 -1.58
C GLN A 122 4.18 6.01 -2.73
N ILE A 123 5.27 6.32 -3.42
CA ILE A 123 5.74 5.66 -4.62
C ILE A 123 7.20 5.25 -4.41
N ARG A 124 7.57 4.09 -4.92
CA ARG A 124 8.95 3.59 -4.98
C ARG A 124 9.37 3.50 -6.44
N HIS A 125 10.65 3.68 -6.71
CA HIS A 125 11.19 3.53 -8.06
C HIS A 125 12.08 2.30 -8.14
N LEU A 126 11.89 1.51 -9.19
CA LEU A 126 12.68 0.35 -9.56
C LEU A 126 13.22 0.57 -10.97
N VAL A 127 14.48 0.21 -11.18
CA VAL A 127 15.08 0.22 -12.52
C VAL A 127 14.75 -1.09 -13.22
N GLY A 128 14.10 -1.00 -14.38
CA GLY A 128 13.68 -2.14 -15.18
C GLY A 128 12.58 -1.80 -16.17
N ASN A 129 12.23 -2.76 -17.03
CA ASN A 129 11.09 -2.64 -17.93
C ASN A 129 10.22 -3.89 -17.84
N ILE A 130 8.99 -3.80 -18.34
CA ILE A 130 8.04 -4.92 -18.38
C ILE A 130 7.86 -5.47 -19.80
N GLY A 131 8.81 -5.21 -20.71
CA GLY A 131 8.78 -5.71 -22.09
C GLY A 131 7.76 -5.03 -23.00
N HIS A 132 7.28 -3.84 -22.64
CA HIS A 132 6.31 -3.07 -23.42
C HIS A 132 6.87 -1.71 -23.86
N SER A 133 6.50 -1.28 -25.07
CA SER A 133 6.77 0.07 -25.57
C SER A 133 5.74 1.06 -25.06
N GLY A 134 6.17 2.30 -24.78
CA GLY A 134 5.31 3.36 -24.26
C GLY A 134 5.15 3.31 -22.74
N MET A 135 4.17 4.06 -22.24
CA MET A 135 3.83 4.13 -20.83
C MET A 135 2.76 3.10 -20.47
N VAL A 136 3.01 2.33 -19.42
CA VAL A 136 2.09 1.28 -18.96
C VAL A 136 1.62 1.59 -17.55
N LEU A 137 0.32 1.68 -17.39
CA LEU A 137 -0.33 1.80 -16.10
C LEU A 137 -0.81 0.42 -15.68
N MET A 138 -0.19 -0.14 -14.65
CA MET A 138 -0.53 -1.44 -14.10
C MET A 138 -1.68 -1.31 -13.12
N VAL A 139 -2.73 -2.10 -13.29
CA VAL A 139 -3.93 -2.09 -12.45
C VAL A 139 -4.17 -3.46 -11.81
N SER A 140 -4.69 -3.46 -10.57
CA SER A 140 -5.12 -4.71 -9.91
C SER A 140 -6.27 -5.38 -10.69
N PRO A 141 -6.40 -6.72 -10.66
CA PRO A 141 -7.56 -7.41 -11.21
C PRO A 141 -8.82 -7.09 -10.40
N LEU A 142 -9.97 -7.01 -11.07
CA LEU A 142 -11.26 -6.71 -10.39
C LEU A 142 -11.72 -7.81 -9.43
N ALA A 143 -11.31 -9.05 -9.66
CA ALA A 143 -11.70 -10.22 -8.88
C ALA A 143 -10.46 -11.06 -8.55
N PRO A 144 -9.62 -10.62 -7.59
CA PRO A 144 -8.45 -11.38 -7.17
C PRO A 144 -8.88 -12.74 -6.60
N CYS A 145 -8.22 -13.81 -7.02
CA CYS A 145 -8.58 -15.16 -6.61
C CYS A 145 -7.91 -15.51 -5.28
N ILE A 146 -8.65 -16.15 -4.37
CA ILE A 146 -8.10 -16.70 -3.12
C ILE A 146 -8.28 -18.22 -3.18
N ARG A 147 -7.24 -18.98 -2.83
CA ARG A 147 -7.33 -20.44 -2.77
C ARG A 147 -8.43 -20.85 -1.80
N ALA A 148 -9.28 -21.77 -2.23
CA ALA A 148 -10.31 -22.34 -1.37
C ALA A 148 -9.67 -23.13 -0.22
N VAL A 149 -10.35 -23.12 0.93
CA VAL A 149 -9.99 -23.99 2.06
C VAL A 149 -10.11 -25.44 1.61
N GLY A 150 -9.03 -26.21 1.76
CA GLY A 150 -9.04 -27.64 1.46
C GLY A 150 -10.02 -28.39 2.36
N GLN A 151 -10.63 -29.46 1.86
CA GLN A 151 -11.57 -30.28 2.65
C GLN A 151 -10.88 -31.21 3.66
N ASP A 152 -9.55 -31.19 3.73
CA ASP A 152 -8.79 -32.06 4.61
C ASP A 152 -8.56 -31.36 5.97
N PRO A 153 -9.25 -31.81 7.04
CA PRO A 153 -9.13 -31.20 8.36
C PRO A 153 -7.75 -31.44 8.99
N THR A 154 -6.93 -32.35 8.44
CA THR A 154 -5.56 -32.59 8.94
C THR A 154 -4.59 -31.47 8.58
N LEU A 155 -4.97 -30.58 7.66
CA LEU A 155 -4.14 -29.45 7.24
C LEU A 155 -4.21 -28.25 8.20
N VAL A 156 -5.18 -28.21 9.11
CA VAL A 156 -5.40 -27.11 10.05
C VAL A 156 -5.11 -27.59 11.47
N GLU A 157 -3.97 -27.18 12.03
CA GLU A 157 -3.57 -27.56 13.39
C GLU A 157 -3.48 -26.34 14.31
N HIS A 158 -4.62 -25.93 14.87
CA HIS A 158 -4.75 -24.80 15.80
C HIS A 158 -4.00 -25.02 17.13
N ARG A 159 -2.67 -24.84 17.10
CA ARG A 159 -1.81 -25.01 18.27
C ARG A 159 -1.94 -23.84 19.24
N PRO A 160 -1.94 -24.07 20.56
CA PRO A 160 -1.93 -22.98 21.54
C PRO A 160 -0.76 -22.02 21.31
N PHE A 161 -0.99 -20.73 21.49
CA PHE A 161 0.06 -19.74 21.40
C PHE A 161 1.09 -19.88 22.52
N ASP A 162 2.35 -20.01 22.14
CA ASP A 162 3.47 -20.25 23.07
C ASP A 162 4.13 -18.95 23.56
N GLY A 163 3.62 -17.78 23.15
CA GLY A 163 4.20 -16.49 23.51
C GLY A 163 5.35 -16.04 22.63
N LYS A 164 5.82 -16.89 21.71
CA LYS A 164 7.00 -16.57 20.91
C LYS A 164 6.64 -15.75 19.68
N SER A 165 7.54 -14.84 19.37
CA SER A 165 7.53 -14.06 18.14
C SER A 165 8.46 -14.73 17.15
N THR A 166 7.89 -15.54 16.26
CA THR A 166 8.60 -16.27 15.22
C THR A 166 8.05 -15.89 13.85
N ASP A 167 8.81 -16.20 12.80
CA ASP A 167 8.32 -16.18 11.42
C ASP A 167 8.05 -17.62 10.99
N SER A 168 6.76 -17.96 10.88
CA SER A 168 6.30 -19.28 10.39
C SER A 168 6.12 -19.29 8.87
N PHE A 169 6.24 -18.13 8.21
CA PHE A 169 5.91 -17.91 6.80
C PHE A 169 7.13 -17.56 5.96
N GLY A 170 8.33 -18.01 6.37
CA GLY A 170 9.60 -17.66 5.71
C GLY A 170 9.72 -18.10 4.25
N GLY A 171 8.85 -19.00 3.78
CA GLY A 171 8.73 -19.40 2.37
C GLY A 171 7.84 -18.50 1.52
N THR A 172 7.26 -17.45 2.11
CA THR A 172 6.33 -16.55 1.43
C THR A 172 7.04 -15.56 0.52
N SER A 173 6.49 -15.36 -0.67
CA SER A 173 6.97 -14.43 -1.68
C SER A 173 5.81 -13.82 -2.46
N LEU A 174 6.03 -12.61 -2.99
CA LEU A 174 5.08 -11.90 -3.85
C LEU A 174 5.59 -11.93 -5.28
N HIS A 175 4.75 -12.38 -6.21
CA HIS A 175 5.07 -12.54 -7.62
C HIS A 175 4.17 -11.64 -8.45
N LEU A 176 4.77 -10.73 -9.23
CA LEU A 176 4.06 -9.93 -10.22
C LEU A 176 3.95 -10.70 -11.53
N SER A 177 2.75 -10.77 -12.08
CA SER A 177 2.49 -11.31 -13.42
C SER A 177 1.47 -10.45 -14.16
N PHE A 178 1.36 -10.64 -15.47
CA PHE A 178 0.51 -9.83 -16.35
C PHE A 178 -0.50 -10.72 -17.05
N THR A 179 -1.74 -10.25 -17.16
CA THR A 179 -2.74 -10.93 -17.98
C THR A 179 -2.66 -10.44 -19.43
N THR A 180 -3.49 -11.00 -20.31
CA THR A 180 -3.60 -10.52 -21.70
C THR A 180 -4.51 -9.30 -21.81
N TRP A 181 -5.16 -8.87 -20.72
CA TRP A 181 -6.05 -7.72 -20.75
C TRP A 181 -5.23 -6.43 -20.80
N LYS A 182 -5.45 -5.68 -21.88
CA LYS A 182 -4.81 -4.39 -22.13
C LYS A 182 -5.86 -3.44 -22.68
N MET A 183 -5.91 -2.23 -22.13
CA MET A 183 -6.83 -1.18 -22.59
C MET A 183 -6.04 0.08 -22.92
N PRO A 184 -5.97 0.50 -24.18
CA PRO A 184 -5.32 1.74 -24.53
C PRO A 184 -6.10 2.95 -24.03
N LEU A 185 -5.35 3.97 -23.60
CA LEU A 185 -5.93 5.25 -23.21
C LEU A 185 -5.72 6.25 -24.33
N ASP A 186 -6.81 6.73 -24.93
CA ASP A 186 -6.75 7.81 -25.90
C ASP A 186 -6.88 9.14 -25.17
N TRP A 187 -5.74 9.71 -24.75
CA TRP A 187 -5.75 10.93 -23.93
C TRP A 187 -5.65 12.23 -24.72
N GLN A 188 -5.30 12.22 -26.01
CA GLN A 188 -5.34 13.43 -26.86
C GLN A 188 -4.91 13.28 -28.33
N ASN A 189 -4.57 12.09 -28.83
CA ASN A 189 -3.96 11.97 -30.16
C ASN A 189 -4.89 11.28 -31.16
N THR A 190 -5.82 12.06 -31.73
CA THR A 190 -6.52 11.62 -32.95
C THR A 190 -5.54 11.64 -34.12
N GLY A 191 -5.04 10.46 -34.54
CA GLY A 191 -4.29 10.29 -35.80
C GLY A 191 -2.97 9.54 -35.74
N GLU A 192 -2.48 9.15 -34.56
CA GLU A 192 -1.28 8.32 -34.41
C GLU A 192 -1.65 6.84 -34.27
N ILE A 193 -0.90 5.98 -34.97
CA ILE A 193 -1.13 4.52 -34.98
C ILE A 193 -0.58 3.87 -33.70
N ASP A 194 0.52 4.41 -33.18
CA ASP A 194 1.18 3.90 -31.98
C ASP A 194 0.50 4.48 -30.72
N GLN A 195 -0.11 3.59 -29.93
CA GLN A 195 -0.68 3.95 -28.65
C GLN A 195 0.44 4.09 -27.62
N GLU A 196 0.75 5.32 -27.26
CA GLU A 196 1.84 5.65 -26.34
C GLU A 196 1.53 5.34 -24.87
N ILE A 197 0.26 5.11 -24.51
CA ILE A 197 -0.16 4.82 -23.13
C ILE A 197 -1.32 3.80 -23.05
N PHE A 198 -1.26 2.89 -22.07
CA PHE A 198 -2.31 1.90 -21.85
C PHE A 198 -2.38 1.37 -20.42
N LEU A 199 -3.54 0.86 -20.03
CA LEU A 199 -3.73 0.03 -18.84
C LEU A 199 -3.34 -1.42 -19.15
N LEU A 200 -2.67 -2.06 -18.19
CA LEU A 200 -2.33 -3.47 -18.19
C LEU A 200 -2.79 -4.08 -16.88
N GLU A 201 -3.59 -5.14 -16.94
CA GLU A 201 -3.98 -5.86 -15.73
C GLU A 201 -2.81 -6.68 -15.21
N SER A 202 -2.45 -6.42 -13.96
CA SER A 202 -1.27 -6.94 -13.29
C SER A 202 -1.67 -7.65 -12.01
N VAL A 203 -1.34 -8.93 -11.91
CA VAL A 203 -1.67 -9.78 -10.76
C VAL A 203 -0.48 -9.84 -9.82
N VAL A 204 -0.69 -9.50 -8.55
CA VAL A 204 0.28 -9.74 -7.47
C VAL A 204 -0.14 -11.01 -6.74
N SER A 205 0.56 -12.12 -7.00
CA SER A 205 0.26 -13.42 -6.41
C SER A 205 1.16 -13.71 -5.21
N VAL A 206 0.55 -14.18 -4.13
CA VAL A 206 1.21 -14.73 -2.94
C VAL A 206 1.54 -16.19 -3.21
N GLN A 207 2.81 -16.52 -3.07
CA GLN A 207 3.28 -17.90 -3.09
C GLN A 207 3.93 -18.26 -1.77
N ASP A 208 3.70 -19.48 -1.30
CA ASP A 208 4.37 -20.05 -0.15
C ASP A 208 5.05 -21.36 -0.54
N ASN A 209 6.38 -21.39 -0.38
CA ASN A 209 7.20 -22.54 -0.76
C ASN A 209 6.96 -23.01 -2.22
N GLY A 210 6.73 -22.04 -3.12
CA GLY A 210 6.46 -22.28 -4.55
C GLY A 210 5.02 -22.67 -4.88
N ASN A 211 4.11 -22.70 -3.90
CA ASN A 211 2.70 -22.98 -4.11
C ASN A 211 1.87 -21.69 -4.06
N TRP A 212 0.97 -21.50 -5.01
CA TRP A 212 0.05 -20.37 -5.02
C TRP A 212 -0.92 -20.42 -3.84
N VAL A 213 -1.14 -19.26 -3.21
CA VAL A 213 -2.04 -19.06 -2.07
C VAL A 213 -3.21 -18.14 -2.42
N ALA A 214 -2.92 -16.96 -2.96
CA ALA A 214 -3.93 -15.99 -3.33
C ALA A 214 -3.33 -14.93 -4.26
N ASP A 215 -4.18 -14.25 -5.01
CA ASP A 215 -3.88 -12.97 -5.60
C ASP A 215 -4.34 -11.87 -4.63
N ILE A 216 -3.50 -10.85 -4.44
CA ILE A 216 -3.77 -9.77 -3.50
C ILE A 216 -4.10 -8.47 -4.21
N ASP A 217 -5.07 -7.75 -3.67
CA ASP A 217 -5.40 -6.38 -4.03
C ASP A 217 -4.98 -5.43 -2.91
N VAL A 218 -3.82 -4.83 -3.13
CA VAL A 218 -3.24 -3.86 -2.20
C VAL A 218 -4.01 -2.53 -2.17
N ILE A 219 -4.80 -2.23 -3.21
CA ILE A 219 -5.57 -0.99 -3.28
C ILE A 219 -6.76 -1.08 -2.34
N ASP A 220 -7.44 -2.22 -2.31
CA ASP A 220 -8.52 -2.46 -1.35
C ASP A 220 -8.01 -2.45 0.10
N MET A 221 -6.81 -2.98 0.33
CA MET A 221 -6.14 -2.89 1.64
C MET A 221 -5.84 -1.44 2.04
N GLU A 222 -5.29 -0.63 1.12
CA GLU A 222 -5.04 0.80 1.33
C GLU A 222 -6.34 1.56 1.66
N LYS A 223 -7.42 1.30 0.92
CA LYS A 223 -8.74 1.93 1.13
C LYS A 223 -9.39 1.50 2.43
N SER A 224 -9.29 0.22 2.77
CA SER A 224 -9.93 -0.37 3.96
C SER A 224 -9.31 0.08 5.28
N CYS A 225 -8.06 0.57 5.25
CA CYS A 225 -7.34 1.09 6.43
C CYS A 225 -7.47 0.17 7.67
N PRO A 226 -6.99 -1.08 7.62
CA PRO A 226 -7.06 -1.97 8.77
C PRO A 226 -6.39 -1.36 10.01
N ASP A 227 -6.84 -1.76 11.19
CA ASP A 227 -6.27 -1.25 12.44
C ASP A 227 -4.78 -1.60 12.55
N VAL A 228 -3.96 -0.58 12.77
CA VAL A 228 -2.51 -0.72 12.96
C VAL A 228 -2.11 -0.20 14.33
N ILE A 229 -1.45 -1.05 15.11
CA ILE A 229 -0.85 -0.69 16.39
C ILE A 229 0.66 -0.66 16.21
N GLU A 230 1.23 0.52 15.93
CA GLU A 230 2.68 0.66 15.75
C GLU A 230 3.46 0.32 17.03
N LYS A 231 2.99 0.81 18.19
CA LYS A 231 3.64 0.69 19.50
C LYS A 231 2.62 0.69 20.63
N PHE A 232 2.85 -0.14 21.65
CA PHE A 232 2.04 -0.12 22.87
C PHE A 232 2.54 0.95 23.84
N ARG A 233 1.66 1.88 24.24
CA ARG A 233 1.97 2.89 25.27
C ARG A 233 1.67 2.34 26.66
N CYS A 234 2.61 1.59 27.23
CA CYS A 234 2.46 0.93 28.53
C CYS A 234 2.63 1.86 29.75
N SER A 235 2.12 3.10 29.70
CA SER A 235 2.33 4.08 30.77
C SER A 235 1.60 3.75 32.07
N GLN A 236 0.47 3.02 32.01
CA GLN A 236 -0.40 2.79 33.18
C GLN A 236 -0.23 1.41 33.84
N HIS A 237 0.35 0.43 33.13
CA HIS A 237 0.32 -0.97 33.59
C HIS A 237 1.64 -1.47 34.17
N GLY A 238 2.69 -0.64 34.21
CA GLY A 238 4.01 -1.09 34.67
C GLY A 238 4.46 -2.36 33.94
N CYS A 239 4.12 -2.48 32.65
CA CYS A 239 4.46 -3.62 31.79
C CYS A 239 5.96 -3.64 31.51
N SER A 240 6.75 -3.87 32.56
CA SER A 240 8.14 -4.30 32.42
C SER A 240 8.12 -5.68 31.78
N ALA A 241 9.04 -5.90 30.84
CA ALA A 241 9.14 -7.09 29.99
C ALA A 241 9.32 -8.44 30.74
N ALA A 242 9.18 -8.47 32.07
CA ALA A 242 9.54 -9.57 32.95
C ALA A 242 8.41 -10.06 33.89
N ALA A 243 7.17 -9.58 33.77
CA ALA A 243 6.13 -9.95 34.74
C ALA A 243 5.12 -10.98 34.19
N ALA A 244 5.12 -12.12 34.88
CA ALA A 244 4.16 -13.23 34.90
C ALA A 244 4.30 -14.27 33.78
N ALA A 245 4.20 -15.54 34.20
CA ALA A 245 3.82 -16.65 33.34
C ALA A 245 2.46 -16.28 32.70
N GLU A 246 2.51 -15.63 31.55
CA GLU A 246 1.33 -15.22 30.81
C GLU A 246 0.61 -16.50 30.39
N ASN A 247 -0.51 -16.77 31.05
CA ASN A 247 -1.43 -17.78 30.58
C ASN A 247 -2.04 -17.19 29.30
N TYR A 248 -1.51 -17.57 28.14
CA TYR A 248 -1.98 -17.08 26.84
C TYR A 248 -3.45 -17.47 26.59
N GLY A 249 -4.00 -18.36 27.44
CA GLY A 249 -5.42 -18.72 27.46
C GLY A 249 -5.80 -19.43 26.17
N ASP A 250 -7.02 -19.17 25.69
CA ASP A 250 -7.58 -19.76 24.46
C ASP A 250 -7.04 -19.09 23.17
N LYS A 251 -5.79 -18.63 23.16
CA LYS A 251 -5.16 -18.05 21.96
C LYS A 251 -4.46 -19.14 21.16
N VAL A 252 -4.58 -19.05 19.85
CA VAL A 252 -4.04 -20.02 18.90
C VAL A 252 -2.97 -19.35 18.04
N SER A 253 -1.91 -20.07 17.71
CA SER A 253 -0.95 -19.64 16.69
C SER A 253 -1.52 -19.96 15.32
N ILE A 254 -1.45 -19.02 14.38
CA ILE A 254 -1.69 -19.24 12.96
C ILE A 254 -0.29 -19.31 12.31
N ASP A 255 0.11 -20.52 11.93
CA ASP A 255 1.43 -20.86 11.41
C ASP A 255 1.41 -21.37 9.96
N SER A 256 0.21 -21.52 9.40
CA SER A 256 -0.02 -21.97 8.04
C SER A 256 -1.05 -21.09 7.33
N TRP A 257 -1.03 -21.12 5.99
CA TRP A 257 -2.02 -20.40 5.19
C TRP A 257 -3.40 -21.01 5.32
N GLU A 258 -3.47 -22.32 5.53
CA GLU A 258 -4.70 -23.07 5.76
C GLU A 258 -5.42 -22.56 7.01
N GLU A 259 -4.70 -22.32 8.11
CA GLU A 259 -5.24 -21.71 9.33
C GLU A 259 -5.61 -20.24 9.17
N LEU A 260 -5.03 -19.49 8.23
CA LEU A 260 -5.46 -18.12 7.94
C LEU A 260 -6.77 -18.11 7.14
N LEU A 261 -6.86 -19.00 6.14
CA LEU A 261 -8.04 -19.13 5.27
C LEU A 261 -9.24 -19.69 6.04
N ASP A 262 -8.98 -20.58 7.02
CA ASP A 262 -9.96 -21.09 7.99
C ASP A 262 -9.53 -20.71 9.43
N PRO A 263 -9.76 -19.44 9.85
CA PRO A 263 -9.28 -18.94 11.12
C PRO A 263 -9.99 -19.61 12.31
N PRO A 264 -9.28 -19.81 13.43
CA PRO A 264 -9.88 -20.40 14.63
C PRO A 264 -11.04 -19.52 15.15
N PRO A 265 -12.03 -20.10 15.86
CA PRO A 265 -13.15 -19.33 16.42
C PRO A 265 -12.74 -18.41 17.58
N CYS A 266 -11.49 -18.52 18.03
CA CYS A 266 -10.88 -17.70 19.07
C CYS A 266 -9.81 -16.76 18.47
N ILE A 267 -9.08 -16.05 19.34
CA ILE A 267 -8.01 -15.15 18.89
C ILE A 267 -6.87 -15.98 18.30
N GLY A 268 -6.61 -15.79 17.01
CA GLY A 268 -5.49 -16.34 16.27
C GLY A 268 -4.37 -15.31 16.13
N ILE A 269 -3.12 -15.74 16.30
CA ILE A 269 -1.94 -14.90 16.17
C ILE A 269 -1.17 -15.38 14.94
N PHE A 270 -1.23 -14.60 13.87
CA PHE A 270 -0.47 -14.85 12.65
C PHE A 270 0.99 -14.45 12.87
N ARG A 271 1.87 -15.46 12.98
CA ARG A 271 3.27 -15.29 13.38
C ARG A 271 4.18 -15.11 12.16
N ALA A 272 4.35 -13.88 11.71
CA ALA A 272 5.14 -13.50 10.56
C ALA A 272 6.12 -12.37 10.92
N LYS A 273 6.81 -12.52 12.06
CA LYS A 273 7.67 -11.47 12.62
C LYS A 273 8.73 -11.03 11.60
N LYS A 274 8.76 -9.74 11.27
CA LYS A 274 9.67 -9.12 10.28
C LYS A 274 9.52 -9.66 8.84
N ASN A 275 8.49 -10.43 8.56
CA ASN A 275 8.17 -10.93 7.24
C ASN A 275 7.07 -10.04 6.63
N TRP A 276 7.49 -8.88 6.13
CA TRP A 276 6.57 -7.87 5.60
C TRP A 276 5.67 -8.42 4.47
N ALA A 277 6.20 -9.34 3.65
CA ALA A 277 5.47 -9.94 2.54
C ALA A 277 4.32 -10.83 3.03
N ALA A 278 4.58 -11.71 4.02
CA ALA A 278 3.54 -12.52 4.63
C ALA A 278 2.50 -11.68 5.38
N ARG A 279 2.93 -10.62 6.07
CA ARG A 279 2.02 -9.71 6.78
C ARG A 279 1.12 -8.91 5.83
N LEU A 280 1.69 -8.38 4.74
CA LEU A 280 0.95 -7.71 3.66
C LEU A 280 -0.05 -8.67 3.01
N ALA A 281 0.39 -9.88 2.69
CA ALA A 281 -0.45 -10.91 2.10
C ALA A 281 -1.63 -11.27 3.03
N ALA A 282 -1.35 -11.54 4.31
CA ALA A 282 -2.39 -11.89 5.28
C ALA A 282 -3.42 -10.77 5.46
N ALA A 283 -2.97 -9.53 5.60
CA ALA A 283 -3.86 -8.37 5.71
C ALA A 283 -4.73 -8.21 4.46
N SER A 284 -4.14 -8.31 3.27
CA SER A 284 -4.87 -8.15 2.00
C SER A 284 -5.90 -9.27 1.80
N ILE A 285 -5.54 -10.52 2.08
CA ILE A 285 -6.46 -11.68 2.00
C ILE A 285 -7.64 -11.50 2.96
N LEU A 286 -7.40 -11.07 4.19
CA LEU A 286 -8.48 -10.84 5.17
C LEU A 286 -9.40 -9.70 4.75
N VAL A 287 -8.85 -8.60 4.22
CA VAL A 287 -9.64 -7.49 3.66
C VAL A 287 -10.51 -7.98 2.49
N GLN A 288 -9.93 -8.69 1.52
CA GLN A 288 -10.65 -9.24 0.36
C GLN A 288 -11.74 -10.25 0.74
N GLN A 289 -11.58 -10.98 1.84
CA GLN A 289 -12.63 -11.86 2.39
C GLN A 289 -13.74 -11.09 3.13
N GLY A 290 -13.66 -9.77 3.21
CA GLY A 290 -14.56 -8.93 4.01
C GLY A 290 -14.31 -9.05 5.52
N LYS A 291 -13.17 -9.63 5.94
CA LYS A 291 -12.80 -9.86 7.35
C LYS A 291 -11.75 -8.86 7.87
N GLY A 292 -11.42 -7.82 7.11
CA GLY A 292 -10.40 -6.82 7.50
C GLY A 292 -10.66 -6.17 8.86
N TYR A 293 -11.93 -5.90 9.20
CA TYR A 293 -12.34 -5.34 10.50
C TYR A 293 -12.08 -6.26 11.70
N SER A 294 -11.90 -7.56 11.45
CA SER A 294 -11.62 -8.55 12.50
C SER A 294 -10.12 -8.78 12.71
N ALA A 295 -9.28 -8.04 11.99
CA ALA A 295 -7.84 -8.17 11.99
C ALA A 295 -7.17 -6.90 12.52
N VAL A 296 -6.09 -7.07 13.26
CA VAL A 296 -5.21 -5.96 13.67
C VAL A 296 -3.78 -6.29 13.29
N ILE A 297 -3.05 -5.29 12.81
CA ILE A 297 -1.64 -5.41 12.49
C ILE A 297 -0.83 -4.76 13.61
N VAL A 298 0.05 -5.52 14.25
CA VAL A 298 0.85 -5.05 15.37
C VAL A 298 2.30 -4.87 14.93
N GLY A 299 2.92 -3.73 15.22
CA GLY A 299 4.33 -3.48 14.90
C GLY A 299 5.31 -4.47 15.56
N ASP A 300 6.61 -4.27 15.34
CA ASP A 300 7.67 -5.20 15.75
C ASP A 300 7.86 -5.39 17.28
N GLU A 301 7.13 -4.64 18.11
CA GLU A 301 7.21 -4.70 19.57
C GLU A 301 6.34 -5.83 20.15
N ARG A 302 6.74 -6.36 21.31
CA ARG A 302 5.96 -7.40 22.00
C ARG A 302 4.54 -6.92 22.28
N ILE A 303 3.56 -7.74 21.93
CA ILE A 303 2.14 -7.50 22.24
C ILE A 303 1.95 -7.33 23.75
N CYS A 304 1.33 -6.20 24.14
CA CYS A 304 0.89 -5.98 25.50
C CYS A 304 -0.59 -6.33 25.62
N TRP A 305 -0.91 -7.52 26.15
CA TRP A 305 -2.28 -8.01 26.25
C TRP A 305 -3.25 -7.14 27.07
N PRO A 306 -2.83 -6.53 28.20
CA PRO A 306 -3.66 -5.57 28.91
C PRO A 306 -3.98 -4.34 28.05
N CYS A 307 -2.96 -3.70 27.47
CA CYS A 307 -3.16 -2.52 26.61
C CYS A 307 -4.02 -2.83 25.37
N LEU A 308 -3.86 -4.02 24.78
CA LEU A 308 -4.72 -4.45 23.67
C LEU A 308 -6.18 -4.60 24.13
N ARG A 309 -6.43 -5.18 25.30
CA ARG A 309 -7.77 -5.31 25.87
C ARG A 309 -8.41 -3.96 26.14
N ASP A 310 -7.65 -3.02 26.71
CA ASP A 310 -8.17 -1.68 27.00
C ASP A 310 -8.47 -0.90 25.72
N LEU A 311 -7.66 -1.08 24.67
CA LEU A 311 -7.88 -0.42 23.37
C LEU A 311 -9.21 -0.84 22.73
N TYR A 312 -9.61 -2.11 22.91
CA TYR A 312 -10.82 -2.69 22.35
C TYR A 312 -11.95 -2.87 23.39
N ALA A 313 -11.88 -2.20 24.55
CA ALA A 313 -12.85 -2.36 25.63
C ALA A 313 -14.18 -1.60 25.42
N GLU A 314 -14.16 -0.52 24.63
CA GLU A 314 -15.32 0.36 24.40
C GLU A 314 -15.66 0.44 22.90
N PRO A 315 -16.96 0.56 22.53
CA PRO A 315 -18.14 0.64 23.39
C PRO A 315 -18.61 -0.73 23.94
N GLU A 316 -18.24 -1.83 23.28
CA GLU A 316 -18.35 -3.20 23.79
C GLU A 316 -17.01 -3.91 23.59
N PRO A 317 -16.56 -4.78 24.52
CA PRO A 317 -15.29 -5.50 24.35
C PRO A 317 -15.29 -6.37 23.09
N HIS A 318 -14.48 -6.00 22.09
CA HIS A 318 -14.37 -6.74 20.83
C HIS A 318 -12.89 -6.89 20.44
N LEU A 319 -12.25 -7.95 20.93
CA LEU A 319 -10.90 -8.25 20.49
C LEU A 319 -10.90 -8.71 19.02
N PRO A 320 -9.89 -8.29 18.24
CA PRO A 320 -9.72 -8.79 16.89
C PRO A 320 -9.55 -10.31 16.91
N GLN A 321 -10.18 -10.99 15.95
CA GLN A 321 -10.05 -12.43 15.77
C GLN A 321 -8.63 -12.78 15.32
N VAL A 322 -8.03 -11.98 14.43
CA VAL A 322 -6.68 -12.23 13.91
C VAL A 322 -5.74 -11.08 14.29
N ILE A 323 -4.62 -11.42 14.92
CA ILE A 323 -3.53 -10.49 15.22
C ILE A 323 -2.36 -10.81 14.30
N ILE A 324 -2.04 -9.92 13.37
CA ILE A 324 -0.91 -10.06 12.44
C ILE A 324 0.34 -9.47 13.09
N TYR A 325 1.29 -10.35 13.42
CA TYR A 325 2.45 -10.04 14.24
C TYR A 325 3.78 -10.40 13.58
#